data_AF-A0A2E6MRP7-F1
#
_entry.id   AF-A0A2E6MRP7-F1
#
_cell.length_a   1.000
_cell.length_b   1.000
_cell.length_c   1.000
_cell.angle_alpha   90.00
_cell.angle_beta   90.00
_cell.angle_gamma   90.00
#
_symmetry.space_group_name_H-M   'P 1'
#
loop_
_entity.id
_entity.type
_entity.pdbx_description
1 polymer ?
#
loop_
_entity_poly.entity_id
_entity_poly.type
_entity_poly.pdbx_seq_one_letter_code
_entity_poly.pdbx_strand_id
1 'polypeptide(L)' 'MVSNYDNKCKITCTDNDNIAEAEVDRFEEKKFVDVFLAQNKIHMSWNGKVYVGNKLGMEFTTPGPEIFQVNLGRGR' A
#
# COMPACT_ATOMS: atom_id res chain seq x y z
N MET A 1 -0.41 4.51 -20.86
CA MET A 1 -1.28 3.82 -19.90
C MET A 1 -0.95 4.44 -18.55
N VAL A 2 -1.78 5.36 -18.04
CA VAL A 2 -1.54 5.95 -16.72
C VAL A 2 -2.23 5.02 -15.73
N SER A 3 -1.44 4.25 -15.00
CA SER A 3 -1.93 3.47 -13.88
C SER A 3 -2.19 4.45 -12.74
N ASN A 4 -3.42 4.94 -12.61
CA ASN A 4 -3.81 5.70 -11.43
C ASN A 4 -3.94 4.72 -10.27
N TYR A 5 -3.00 4.79 -9.33
CA TYR A 5 -3.09 4.14 -8.04
C TYR A 5 -3.68 5.11 -7.02
N ASP A 6 -4.41 4.58 -6.04
CA ASP A 6 -4.88 5.38 -4.92
C ASP A 6 -3.70 5.89 -4.08
N ASN A 7 -3.81 7.13 -3.59
CA ASN A 7 -2.82 7.71 -2.70
C ASN A 7 -2.89 7.12 -1.28
N LYS A 8 -3.85 6.23 -1.01
CA LYS A 8 -4.00 5.54 0.26
C LYS A 8 -4.05 4.03 0.03
N CYS A 9 -3.61 3.30 1.03
CA CYS A 9 -3.67 1.85 1.06
C CYS A 9 -4.09 1.39 2.45
N LYS A 10 -4.67 0.19 2.51
CA LYS A 10 -4.99 -0.46 3.78
C LYS A 10 -3.85 -1.37 4.17
N ILE A 11 -3.35 -1.18 5.39
CA ILE A 11 -2.32 -2.01 6.00
C ILE A 11 -2.93 -2.71 7.20
N THR A 12 -2.73 -4.02 7.25
CA THR A 12 -3.16 -4.88 8.35
C THR A 12 -1.98 -5.13 9.25
N CYS A 13 -2.10 -4.78 10.53
CA CYS A 13 -1.12 -5.12 11.55
C CYS A 13 -1.38 -6.56 12.01
N THR A 14 -0.42 -7.46 11.81
CA THR A 14 -0.53 -8.87 12.24
C THR A 14 -0.36 -9.06 13.75
N ASP A 15 0.13 -8.05 14.45
CA ASP A 15 0.30 -8.08 15.91
C ASP A 15 -1.02 -7.86 16.68
N ASN A 16 -1.94 -7.07 16.13
CA ASN A 16 -3.17 -6.65 16.82
C ASN A 16 -4.43 -6.76 15.93
N ASP A 17 -4.34 -7.45 14.79
CA ASP A 17 -5.41 -7.63 13.79
C ASP A 17 -6.12 -6.33 13.35
N ASN A 18 -5.45 -5.19 13.52
CA ASN A 18 -6.03 -3.89 13.27
C ASN A 18 -5.70 -3.43 11.85
N ILE A 19 -6.70 -2.86 11.17
CA ILE A 19 -6.56 -2.35 9.82
C ILE A 19 -6.43 -0.83 9.91
N ALA A 20 -5.33 -0.31 9.41
CA ALA A 20 -5.06 1.12 9.34
C ALA A 20 -5.00 1.59 7.88
N GLU A 21 -5.37 2.85 7.66
CA GLU A 21 -5.17 3.52 6.37
C GLU A 21 -3.82 4.24 6.40
N ALA A 22 -2.98 3.98 5.40
CA ALA A 22 -1.70 4.66 5.22
C ALA A 22 -1.61 5.30 3.85
N GLU A 23 -0.92 6.44 3.78
CA GLU A 23 -0.73 7.18 2.54
C GLU A 23 0.44 6.61 1.75
N VAL A 24 0.27 6.39 0.45
CA VAL A 24 1.27 5.81 -0.43
C VAL A 24 2.18 6.93 -0.93
N ASP A 25 3.47 6.83 -0.59
CA ASP A 25 4.51 7.76 -1.04
C ASP A 25 5.14 7.29 -2.34
N ARG A 26 5.57 6.03 -2.36
CA ARG A 26 6.22 5.42 -3.51
C ARG A 26 5.77 3.98 -3.66
N PHE A 27 5.32 3.62 -4.85
CA PHE A 27 4.85 2.27 -5.13
C PHE A 27 5.60 1.71 -6.34
N GLU A 28 6.17 0.52 -6.17
CA GLU A 28 6.79 -0.24 -7.25
C GLU A 28 6.27 -1.68 -7.22
N GLU A 29 5.45 -1.99 -8.21
CA GLU A 29 4.72 -3.26 -8.29
C GLU A 29 5.67 -4.47 -8.19
N LYS A 30 5.36 -5.42 -7.30
CA LYS A 30 6.13 -6.65 -7.03
C LYS A 30 7.55 -6.41 -6.54
N LYS A 31 7.86 -5.22 -6.04
CA LYS A 31 9.16 -4.91 -5.45
C LYS A 31 9.02 -4.30 -4.07
N PHE A 32 8.44 -3.10 -3.97
CA PHE A 32 8.28 -2.43 -2.69
C PHE A 32 7.16 -1.38 -2.74
N VAL A 33 6.65 -1.03 -1.57
CA VAL A 33 5.77 0.11 -1.37
C VAL A 33 6.21 0.86 -0.11
N ASP A 34 6.45 2.15 -0.26
CA ASP A 34 6.66 3.08 0.84
C ASP A 34 5.33 3.74 1.19
N VAL A 35 4.96 3.64 2.46
CA VAL A 35 3.73 4.22 2.98
C VAL A 35 4.00 5.09 4.20
N PHE A 36 3.20 6.13 4.41
CA PHE A 36 3.18 6.95 5.61
C PHE A 36 1.99 6.57 6.47
N LEU A 37 2.29 6.06 7.67
CA LEU A 37 1.30 5.81 8.71
C LEU A 37 1.63 6.69 9.91
N ALA A 38 0.68 7.51 10.35
CA ALA A 38 0.84 8.37 11.53
C ALA A 38 2.18 9.15 11.54
N GLN A 39 2.51 9.83 10.43
CA GLN A 39 3.75 10.58 10.21
C GLN A 39 5.04 9.73 10.19
N ASN A 40 4.94 8.40 10.20
CA ASN A 40 6.07 7.50 10.08
C ASN A 40 6.09 6.85 8.70
N LYS A 41 7.22 6.97 7.99
CA LYS A 41 7.46 6.21 6.77
C LYS A 41 7.78 4.75 7.12
N ILE A 42 7.01 3.85 6.52
CA ILE A 42 7.16 2.40 6.60
C ILE A 42 7.52 1.88 5.22
N HIS A 43 8.68 1.23 5.13
CA HIS A 43 9.11 0.55 3.91
C HIS A 43 8.53 -0.87 3.92
N MET A 44 7.78 -1.22 2.88
CA MET A 44 7.20 -2.56 2.75
C MET A 44 7.77 -3.25 1.52
N SER A 45 8.33 -4.44 1.73
CA SER A 45 8.97 -5.23 0.69
C SER A 45 8.03 -6.32 0.17
N TRP A 46 8.02 -6.55 -1.13
CA TRP A 46 7.22 -7.62 -1.73
C TRP A 46 7.82 -9.00 -1.41
N ASN A 47 7.05 -9.86 -0.76
CA ASN A 47 7.48 -11.23 -0.42
C ASN A 47 6.96 -12.30 -1.40
N GLY A 48 6.54 -11.91 -2.61
CA GLY A 48 5.96 -12.82 -3.61
C GLY A 48 4.44 -12.99 -3.53
N LYS A 49 3.80 -12.53 -2.44
CA LYS A 49 2.34 -12.60 -2.25
C LYS A 49 1.71 -11.30 -1.75
N VAL A 50 2.35 -10.65 -0.78
CA VAL A 50 1.93 -9.38 -0.16
C VAL A 50 3.16 -8.54 0.15
N TYR A 51 2.97 -7.25 0.36
CA TYR A 51 3.99 -6.36 0.87
C TYR A 51 4.04 -6.49 2.39
N VAL A 52 5.25 -6.63 2.94
CA VAL A 52 5.48 -6.78 4.38
C VAL A 52 6.43 -5.69 4.83
N GLY A 53 6.04 -4.94 5.87
CA GLY A 53 6.86 -3.92 6.49
C GLY A 53 6.91 -4.12 8.00
N ASN A 54 8.02 -3.71 8.61
CA ASN A 54 8.17 -3.72 10.06
C ASN A 54 8.48 -2.29 10.54
N LYS A 55 7.75 -1.83 11.56
CA LYS A 55 8.00 -0.53 12.18
C LYS A 55 7.61 -0.58 13.65
N LEU A 56 8.44 0.00 14.52
CA LEU A 56 8.19 0.04 15.98
C LEU A 56 7.98 -1.35 16.61
N GLY A 57 8.56 -2.40 16.04
CA GLY A 57 8.34 -3.78 16.49
C GLY A 57 7.02 -4.40 16.05
N MET A 58 6.17 -3.66 15.34
CA MET A 58 4.93 -4.17 14.75
C MET A 58 5.17 -4.57 13.30
N GLU A 59 4.58 -5.70 12.91
CA GLU A 59 4.62 -6.21 11.55
C GLU A 59 3.31 -5.84 10.84
N PHE A 60 3.46 -5.27 9.65
CA PHE A 60 2.36 -4.79 8.84
C PHE A 60 2.41 -5.48 7.48
N THR A 61 1.24 -5.87 7.00
CA THR A 61 1.07 -6.48 5.70
C THR A 61 0.04 -5.72 4.89
N THR A 62 0.28 -5.57 3.59
CA THR A 62 -0.69 -4.95 2.67
C THR A 62 -0.67 -5.61 1.32
N PRO A 63 -1.84 -5.76 0.66
CA PRO A 63 -1.89 -6.11 -0.75
C PRO A 63 -1.33 -4.99 -1.67
N GLY A 64 -1.12 -3.78 -1.14
CA GLY A 64 -0.71 -2.59 -1.89
C GLY A 64 -1.88 -1.60 -2.11
N PRO A 65 -1.64 -0.47 -2.81
CA PRO A 65 -2.69 0.44 -3.22
C PRO A 65 -3.70 -0.22 -4.15
N GLU A 66 -4.97 0.19 -4.05
CA GLU A 66 -5.95 -0.16 -5.07
C GLU A 66 -5.59 0.54 -6.39
N ILE A 67 -5.35 -0.27 -7.42
CA ILE A 67 -5.08 0.21 -8.77
C ILE A 67 -6.44 0.39 -9.44
N PHE A 68 -6.94 1.62 -9.46
CA PHE A 68 -8.13 1.94 -10.23
C PHE A 68 -7.72 2.09 -11.69
N GLN A 69 -7.96 1.05 -12.48
CA GLN A 69 -7.94 1.19 -13.93
C GLN A 69 -9.12 2.07 -14.33
N VAL A 70 -8.92 3.39 -14.34
CA VAL A 70 -9.91 4.34 -14.82
C VAL A 70 -10.11 4.05 -16.30
N ASN A 71 -11.08 3.20 -16.61
CA ASN A 71 -11.68 3.17 -17.94
C ASN A 71 -12.39 4.51 -18.08
N LEU A 72 -11.66 5.55 -18.53
CA LEU A 72 -12.25 6.74 -19.10
C LEU A 72 -13.02 6.29 -20.34
N GLY A 73 -14.23 5.78 -20.10
CA GLY A 73 -15.24 5.62 -21.10
C GLY A 73 -15.47 7.00 -21.69
N ARG A 74 -15.08 7.16 -22.96
CA ARG A 74 -15.61 8.20 -23.83
C ARG A 74 -17.14 8.03 -23.87
N GLY A 75 -17.84 8.67 -22.95
CA GLY A 75 -19.28 8.86 -22.96
C GLY A 75 -19.56 10.28 -23.42
N ARG A 76 -20.23 10.38 -24.55
CA ARG A 76 -20.38 11.54 -25.44
C ARG A 76 -21.23 12.67 -24.87
#